data_AF-A0A1H1JLV7-F1
#
_entry.id   AF-A0A1H1JLV7-F1
#
_cell.length_a   1.000
_cell.length_b   1.000
_cell.length_c   1.000
_cell.angle_alpha   90.00
_cell.angle_beta   90.00
_cell.angle_gamma   90.00
#
_symmetry.space_group_name_H-M   'P 1'
#
loop_
_entity.id
_entity.type
_entity.pdbx_description
1 polymer ?
#
loop_
_entity_poly.entity_id
_entity_poly.type
_entity_poly.pdbx_seq_one_letter_code
_entity_poly.pdbx_strand_id
1 'polypeptide(L)'
;MDRSRIPSTSQSWKRFTCGRFSVSGLRVMGLAMGLISAGHAVGAAAGAFLGGYLFDISLRYDWVWTSSVVLSGLAGFIVSLLGVRRAPLPAAA
;
A
#
# COMPACT_ATOMS: atom_id res chain seq x y z
N MET A 1 39.71 27.16 7.10
CA MET A 1 38.68 26.16 6.76
C MET A 1 37.34 26.60 7.37
N ASP A 2 36.36 26.92 6.54
CA ASP A 2 35.05 27.46 6.93
C ASP A 2 33.96 26.37 6.88
N ARG A 3 33.40 26.02 8.04
CA ARG A 3 32.37 24.97 8.23
C ARG A 3 30.94 25.45 7.89
N SER A 4 30.75 26.67 7.41
CA SER A 4 29.41 27.28 7.21
C SER A 4 28.62 26.76 5.99
N ARG A 5 29.24 25.98 5.10
CA ARG A 5 28.67 25.62 3.79
C ARG A 5 28.08 24.21 3.69
N ILE A 6 27.86 23.54 4.82
CA ILE A 6 27.24 22.20 4.85
C ILE A 6 25.74 22.38 5.12
N PRO A 7 24.85 22.25 4.11
CA PRO A 7 23.42 22.24 4.39
C PRO A 7 23.12 21.04 5.28
N SER A 8 22.65 21.31 6.50
CA SER A 8 22.32 20.26 7.45
C SER A 8 21.12 19.46 6.90
N THR A 9 21.36 18.18 6.64
CA THR A 9 20.35 17.21 6.18
C THR A 9 19.13 17.14 7.11
N SER A 10 19.26 17.66 8.34
CA SER A 10 18.18 17.81 9.33
C SER A 10 17.12 18.85 8.96
N GLN A 11 17.43 19.88 8.17
CA GLN A 11 16.44 20.87 7.67
C GLN A 11 15.52 20.26 6.60
N SER A 12 16.05 19.35 5.77
CA SER A 12 15.27 18.62 4.76
C SER A 12 14.24 17.70 5.41
N TRP A 13 14.65 16.96 6.44
CA TRP A 13 13.76 16.08 7.22
C TRP A 13 12.63 16.82 7.93
N LYS A 14 12.92 18.00 8.51
CA LYS A 14 11.90 18.84 9.13
C LYS A 14 10.86 19.35 8.13
N ARG A 15 11.22 19.55 6.86
CA ARG A 15 10.28 19.94 5.79
C ARG A 15 9.39 18.79 5.34
N PHE A 16 9.86 17.54 5.36
CA PHE A 16 9.03 16.37 5.06
C PHE A 16 8.00 16.09 6.16
N THR A 17 8.38 16.24 7.43
CA THR A 17 7.48 15.97 8.57
C THR A 17 6.57 17.15 8.92
N CYS A 18 7.01 18.39 8.70
CA CYS A 18 6.22 19.60 9.03
C CYS A 18 5.45 20.19 7.83
N GLY A 19 5.85 19.90 6.59
CA GLY A 19 5.42 20.68 5.42
C GLY A 19 4.10 20.29 4.72
N ARG A 20 3.41 19.21 5.11
CA ARG A 20 2.21 18.75 4.36
C ARG A 20 1.07 18.16 5.18
N PHE A 21 1.24 18.04 6.49
CA PHE A 21 0.22 17.47 7.35
C PHE A 21 -0.51 18.59 8.09
N SER A 22 -1.46 19.23 7.42
CA SER A 22 -2.48 20.00 8.14
C SER A 22 -3.23 19.04 9.08
N VAL A 23 -3.72 19.49 10.24
CA VAL A 23 -4.50 18.66 11.18
C VAL A 23 -5.65 17.91 10.50
N SER A 24 -6.19 18.46 9.41
CA SER A 24 -7.19 17.84 8.53
C SER A 24 -6.64 16.65 7.72
N GLY A 25 -5.40 16.74 7.22
CA GLY A 25 -4.71 15.68 6.49
C GLY A 25 -4.24 14.53 7.38
N LEU A 26 -3.90 14.79 8.65
CA LEU A 26 -3.60 13.73 9.64
C LEU A 26 -4.84 12.85 9.91
N ARG A 27 -6.03 13.46 10.05
CA ARG A 27 -7.28 12.71 10.27
C ARG A 27 -7.62 11.80 9.09
N VAL A 28 -7.47 12.30 7.87
CA VAL A 28 -7.75 11.53 6.64
C VAL A 28 -6.71 10.44 6.42
N MET A 29 -5.41 10.69 6.68
CA MET A 29 -4.38 9.67 6.59
C MET A 29 -4.55 8.54 7.61
N GLY A 30 -4.94 8.85 8.85
CA GLY A 30 -5.23 7.83 9.87
C GLY A 30 -6.42 6.95 9.49
N LEU A 31 -7.51 7.55 9.01
CA LEU A 31 -8.67 6.78 8.51
C LEU A 31 -8.36 5.99 7.24
N ALA A 32 -7.63 6.57 6.29
CA ALA A 32 -7.24 5.89 5.06
C ALA A 32 -6.35 4.68 5.34
N MET A 33 -5.31 4.85 6.16
CA MET A 33 -4.43 3.75 6.55
C MET A 33 -5.18 2.70 7.39
N GLY A 34 -6.07 3.15 8.26
CA GLY A 34 -6.97 2.27 9.03
C GLY A 34 -7.89 1.44 8.13
N LEU A 35 -8.53 2.05 7.13
CA LEU A 35 -9.41 1.34 6.19
C LEU A 35 -8.63 0.34 5.33
N ILE A 36 -7.44 0.72 4.85
CA ILE A 36 -6.56 -0.17 4.08
C ILE A 36 -6.13 -1.37 4.94
N SER A 37 -5.71 -1.13 6.20
CA SER A 37 -5.30 -2.18 7.12
C SER A 37 -6.46 -3.08 7.54
N ALA A 38 -7.66 -2.51 7.76
CA ALA A 38 -8.86 -3.27 8.07
C ALA A 38 -9.27 -4.17 6.90
N GLY A 39 -9.25 -3.63 5.67
CA GLY A 39 -9.49 -4.41 4.46
C GLY A 39 -8.47 -5.53 4.27
N HIS A 40 -7.20 -5.28 4.59
CA HIS A 40 -6.15 -6.30 4.52
C HIS A 40 -6.37 -7.42 5.54
N ALA A 41 -6.67 -7.08 6.80
CA ALA A 41 -6.91 -8.08 7.84
C ALA A 41 -8.16 -8.92 7.56
N VAL A 42 -9.26 -8.29 7.14
CA VAL A 42 -10.50 -8.99 6.76
C VAL A 42 -10.27 -9.86 5.52
N GLY A 43 -9.55 -9.35 4.52
CA GLY A 43 -9.19 -10.11 3.32
C GLY A 43 -8.29 -11.31 3.63
N ALA A 44 -7.33 -11.16 4.53
CA ALA A 44 -6.46 -12.24 4.97
C ALA A 44 -7.25 -13.32 5.74
N ALA A 45 -8.16 -12.92 6.63
CA ALA A 45 -9.01 -13.85 7.37
C ALA A 45 -9.96 -14.61 6.43
N ALA A 46 -10.64 -13.91 5.52
CA ALA A 46 -11.52 -14.53 4.53
C ALA A 46 -10.75 -15.45 3.59
N GLY A 47 -9.55 -15.04 3.14
CA GLY A 47 -8.67 -15.84 2.29
C GLY A 47 -8.16 -17.11 2.98
N ALA A 48 -7.80 -17.03 4.26
CA ALA A 48 -7.41 -18.19 5.04
C ALA A 48 -8.58 -19.16 5.27
N PHE A 49 -9.78 -18.64 5.54
CA PHE A 49 -10.99 -19.45 5.72
C PHE A 49 -11.39 -20.16 4.41
N LEU A 50 -11.42 -19.44 3.29
CA LEU A 50 -11.67 -20.02 1.96
C LEU A 50 -10.58 -21.03 1.57
N GLY A 51 -9.31 -20.74 1.84
CA GLY A 51 -8.21 -21.67 1.61
C GLY A 51 -8.37 -23.00 2.37
N GLY A 52 -8.83 -22.93 3.64
CA GLY A 52 -9.17 -24.10 4.44
C GLY A 52 -10.38 -24.87 3.90
N TYR A 53 -11.46 -24.16 3.53
CA TYR A 53 -12.66 -24.78 2.95
C TYR A 53 -12.39 -25.49 1.62
N LEU A 54 -11.58 -24.89 0.74
CA LEU A 54 -11.14 -25.53 -0.50
C LEU A 54 -10.25 -26.76 -0.26
N PHE A 55 -9.47 -26.75 0.82
CA PHE A 55 -8.63 -27.87 1.23
C PHE A 55 -9.45 -29.06 1.74
N ASP A 56 -10.48 -28.80 2.57
CA ASP A 56 -11.37 -29.83 3.14
C ASP A 56 -12.12 -30.63 2.06
N ILE A 57 -12.53 -29.98 0.97
CA ILE A 57 -13.29 -30.64 -0.11
C ILE A 57 -12.39 -31.45 -1.04
N SER A 58 -11.14 -31.02 -1.25
CA SER A 58 -10.29 -31.58 -2.31
C SER A 58 -9.26 -32.61 -1.84
N LEU A 59 -8.94 -32.65 -0.54
CA LEU A 59 -7.89 -33.50 0.05
C LEU A 59 -6.51 -33.42 -0.68
N ARG A 60 -6.30 -32.38 -1.50
CA ARG A 60 -5.12 -32.15 -2.35
C ARG A 60 -4.74 -30.67 -2.32
N TYR A 61 -3.45 -30.38 -2.10
CA TYR A 61 -2.90 -29.02 -1.98
C TYR A 61 -2.93 -28.18 -3.28
N ASP A 62 -3.16 -28.81 -4.44
CA ASP A 62 -3.17 -28.14 -5.75
C ASP A 62 -4.16 -26.97 -5.81
N TRP A 63 -5.31 -27.10 -5.15
CA TRP A 63 -6.37 -26.09 -5.15
C TRP A 63 -6.06 -24.87 -4.27
N VAL A 64 -5.31 -25.04 -3.19
CA VAL A 64 -4.86 -23.93 -2.32
C VAL A 64 -3.83 -23.07 -3.05
N TRP A 65 -2.94 -23.71 -3.81
CA TRP A 65 -1.96 -23.03 -4.64
C TRP A 65 -2.63 -22.26 -5.78
N THR A 66 -3.56 -22.90 -6.49
CA THR A 66 -4.27 -22.27 -7.60
C THR A 66 -5.13 -21.09 -7.14
N SER A 67 -5.80 -21.19 -5.99
CA SER A 67 -6.60 -20.09 -5.44
C SER A 67 -5.75 -18.88 -5.05
N SER A 68 -4.53 -19.09 -4.52
CA SER A 68 -3.58 -18.02 -4.21
C SER A 68 -3.13 -17.28 -5.48
N VAL A 69 -2.85 -18.03 -6.55
CA VAL A 69 -2.48 -17.45 -7.87
C VAL A 69 -3.65 -16.64 -8.44
N VAL A 70 -4.87 -17.17 -8.37
CA VAL A 70 -6.09 -16.48 -8.83
C VAL A 70 -6.33 -15.18 -8.04
N LEU A 71 -6.18 -15.20 -6.71
CA LEU A 71 -6.33 -14.01 -5.87
C LEU A 71 -5.29 -12.93 -6.19
N SER A 72 -4.03 -13.34 -6.40
CA SER A 72 -2.96 -12.42 -6.78
C SER A 72 -3.24 -11.80 -8.16
N GLY A 73 -3.66 -12.62 -9.13
CA GLY A 73 -4.05 -12.14 -10.45
C GLY A 73 -5.23 -11.17 -10.41
N LEU A 74 -6.25 -11.46 -9.60
CA LEU A 74 -7.41 -10.58 -9.41
C LEU A 74 -7.00 -9.23 -8.81
N ALA A 75 -6.13 -9.22 -7.80
CA ALA A 75 -5.61 -7.98 -7.22
C ALA A 75 -4.85 -7.15 -8.26
N GLY A 76 -3.97 -7.78 -9.05
CA GLY A 76 -3.25 -7.12 -10.15
C GLY A 76 -4.19 -6.57 -11.23
N PHE A 77 -5.25 -7.32 -11.56
CA PHE A 77 -6.28 -6.89 -12.51
C PHE A 77 -7.03 -5.65 -12.02
N ILE A 78 -7.47 -5.64 -10.75
CA ILE A 78 -8.13 -4.47 -10.14
C ILE A 78 -7.22 -3.23 -10.18
N VAL A 79 -5.94 -3.39 -9.83
CA VAL A 79 -4.95 -2.29 -9.87
C VAL A 79 -4.73 -1.78 -11.30
N SER A 80 -4.77 -2.68 -12.29
CA SER A 80 -4.64 -2.30 -13.71
C SER A 80 -5.81 -1.44 -14.20
N LEU A 81 -7.03 -1.69 -13.68
CA LEU A 81 -8.21 -0.88 -13.99
C LEU A 81 -8.17 0.52 -13.36
N LEU A 82 -7.37 0.73 -12.31
CA LEU A 82 -7.30 1.99 -11.56
C LEU A 82 -6.61 3.16 -12.30
N GLY A 83 -6.08 2.96 -13.52
CA GLY A 83 -5.66 4.04 -14.41
C GLY A 83 -4.76 5.10 -13.75
N VAL A 84 -3.53 4.72 -13.37
CA VAL A 84 -2.57 5.64 -12.72
C VAL A 84 -2.30 6.86 -13.61
N ARG A 85 -2.80 8.01 -13.19
CA ARG A 85 -2.41 9.31 -13.75
C ARG A 85 -1.08 9.73 -13.14
N ARG A 86 -0.02 9.73 -13.94
CA ARG A 86 1.26 10.35 -13.54
C ARG A 86 1.10 11.86 -13.72
N ALA A 87 1.31 12.64 -12.67
CA ALA A 87 1.42 14.09 -12.81
C ALA A 87 2.59 14.40 -13.77
N PRO A 88 2.42 15.30 -14.75
CA PRO A 88 3.52 15.71 -15.61
C PRO A 88 4.66 16.24 -14.75
N LEU A 89 5.85 15.65 -14.90
CA LEU A 89 7.06 16.19 -14.29
C LEU A 89 7.23 17.61 -14.86
N PRO A 90 7.44 18.65 -14.02
CA PRO A 90 7.80 19.96 -14.54
C PRO A 90 9.04 19.77 -15.40
N ALA A 91 8.91 20.07 -16.69
CA ALA A 91 10.02 20.04 -17.63
C ALA A 91 11.15 20.84 -16.99
N ALA A 92 12.31 20.20 -16.81
CA ALA A 92 13.50 20.89 -16.34
C ALA A 92 13.71 22.10 -17.26
N ALA A 93 13.65 23.28 -16.64
CA ALA A 93 13.86 24.58 -17.26
C ALA A 93 15.27 24.70 -17.84
#